data_AF-A0A150LD71-F1
#
_entry.id   AF-A0A150LD71-F1
#
_cell.length_a   1.000
_cell.length_b   1.000
_cell.length_c   1.000
_cell.angle_alpha   90.00
_cell.angle_beta   90.00
_cell.angle_gamma   90.00
#
_symmetry.space_group_name_H-M   'P 1'
#
loop_
_entity.id
_entity.type
_entity.pdbx_description
1 polymer ?
#
loop_
_entity_poly.entity_id
_entity_poly.type
_entity_poly.pdbx_seq_one_letter_code
_entity_poly.pdbx_strand_id
1 'polypeptide(L)' 'MKKNQKPSIAPGMDDAEELDRDATPEEIEKGEYTNVTTFSWDEVDPS' A
#
# COMPACT_ATOMS: atom_id res chain seq x y z
N MET A 1 20.16 -18.57 21.83
CA MET A 1 20.89 -18.20 20.60
C MET A 1 20.22 -16.99 19.98
N LYS A 2 20.85 -15.80 20.03
CA LYS A 2 20.37 -14.65 19.26
C LYS A 2 20.77 -14.91 17.81
N LYS A 3 19.80 -15.23 16.96
CA LYS A 3 20.02 -15.32 15.51
C LYS A 3 20.62 -13.98 15.06
N ASN A 4 21.68 -14.00 14.26
CA ASN A 4 22.22 -12.81 13.60
C ASN A 4 21.08 -12.12 12.83
N GLN A 5 20.40 -11.16 13.45
CA GLN A 5 19.36 -10.37 12.79
C GLN A 5 20.09 -9.37 11.92
N LYS A 6 20.26 -9.76 10.66
CA LYS A 6 20.60 -8.81 9.61
C LYS A 6 19.48 -7.76 9.56
N PRO A 7 19.79 -6.49 9.26
CA PRO A 7 18.76 -5.50 9.00
C PRO A 7 17.75 -6.05 7.98
N SER A 8 16.47 -5.89 8.27
CA SER A 8 15.37 -6.27 7.38
C SER A 8 14.35 -5.14 7.36
N ILE A 9 13.64 -5.02 6.24
CA ILE A 9 12.51 -4.10 6.12
C ILE A 9 11.36 -4.62 7.01
N ALA A 10 10.67 -3.73 7.72
CA ALA A 10 9.51 -4.15 8.49
C ALA A 10 8.34 -4.47 7.54
N PRO A 11 7.49 -5.46 7.85
CA PRO A 11 6.30 -5.73 7.04
C PRO A 11 5.48 -4.44 6.82
N GLY A 12 4.98 -4.21 5.60
CA GLY A 12 4.24 -3.00 5.26
C GLY A 12 5.09 -1.81 4.80
N MET A 13 6.41 -1.81 5.01
CA MET A 13 7.26 -0.67 4.61
C MET A 13 7.61 -0.63 3.13
N ASP A 14 7.41 -1.72 2.38
CA ASP A 14 7.74 -1.84 0.95
C ASP A 14 6.50 -2.20 0.11
N ASP A 15 5.30 -2.05 0.68
CA ASP A 15 4.05 -2.55 0.12
C ASP A 15 3.29 -1.45 -0.66
N ALA A 16 3.84 -0.23 -0.72
CA ALA A 16 3.18 0.94 -1.32
C ALA A 16 2.83 0.70 -2.80
N GLU A 17 3.75 0.12 -3.58
CA GLU A 17 3.49 -0.19 -5.00
C GLU A 17 2.34 -1.20 -5.17
N GLU A 18 2.19 -2.14 -4.23
CA GLU A 18 1.12 -3.13 -4.28
C GLU A 18 -0.23 -2.56 -3.83
N LEU A 19 -0.24 -1.68 -2.83
CA LEU A 19 -1.46 -1.04 -2.31
C LEU A 19 -2.02 0.05 -3.23
N ASP A 20 -1.14 0.73 -3.97
CA ASP A 20 -1.53 1.80 -4.91
C ASP A 20 -1.93 1.24 -6.29
N ARG A 21 -1.75 -0.06 -6.52
CA ARG A 21 -2.15 -0.75 -7.75
C ARG A 21 -3.68 -0.88 -7.83
N ASP A 22 -4.23 -0.49 -8.97
CA ASP A 22 -5.61 -0.82 -9.32
C ASP A 22 -5.79 -2.33 -9.53
N ALA A 23 -6.89 -2.87 -9.00
CA ALA A 23 -7.28 -4.26 -9.25
C ALA A 23 -7.68 -4.45 -10.72
N THR A 24 -7.23 -5.56 -11.32
CA THR A 24 -7.62 -5.93 -12.69
C THR A 24 -9.08 -6.41 -12.74
N PRO A 25 -9.72 -6.42 -13.92
CA PRO A 25 -11.08 -6.93 -14.05
C PRO A 25 -11.25 -8.38 -13.59
N GLU A 26 -10.26 -9.24 -13.83
CA GLU A 26 -10.27 -10.64 -13.42
C GLU A 26 -10.19 -10.78 -11.88
N GLU A 27 -9.36 -9.97 -11.23
CA GLU A 27 -9.26 -9.93 -9.76
C GLU A 27 -10.56 -9.44 -9.13
N ILE A 28 -11.20 -8.44 -9.73
CA ILE A 28 -12.52 -7.94 -9.28
C ILE A 28 -13.58 -9.04 -9.41
N GLU A 29 -13.63 -9.73 -10.55
CA GLU A 29 -14.58 -10.83 -10.78
C GLU A 29 -14.39 -11.97 -9.77
N LYS A 30 -13.15 -12.27 -9.40
CA LYS A 30 -12.81 -13.30 -8.39
C LYS A 30 -12.95 -12.83 -6.95
N GLY A 31 -13.13 -11.53 -6.71
CA GLY A 31 -13.13 -10.95 -5.36
C GLY A 31 -11.75 -10.83 -4.72
N GLU A 32 -10.67 -10.88 -5.52
CA GLU A 32 -9.27 -10.79 -5.11
C GLU A 32 -8.80 -9.33 -5.03
N TYR A 33 -9.55 -8.49 -4.31
CA TYR A 33 -9.22 -7.08 -4.12
C TYR A 33 -9.57 -6.60 -2.71
N THR A 34 -8.97 -5.49 -2.30
CA THR A 34 -9.28 -4.80 -1.04
C THR A 34 -9.64 -3.35 -1.32
N ASN A 35 -10.66 -2.83 -0.64
CA ASN A 35 -11.00 -1.42 -0.73
C ASN A 35 -10.03 -0.59 0.12
N VAL A 36 -9.37 0.36 -0.52
CA VAL A 36 -8.45 1.29 0.13
C VAL A 36 -9.09 2.68 0.14
N THR A 37 -8.93 3.42 1.25
CA THR A 37 -9.35 4.82 1.35
C THR A 37 -8.10 5.68 1.38
N THR A 38 -7.99 6.59 0.41
CA THR A 38 -6.90 7.56 0.34
C THR A 38 -7.37 8.90 0.91
N PHE A 39 -6.49 9.54 1.67
CA PHE A 39 -6.73 10.87 2.21
C PHE A 39 -5.85 11.87 1.46
N SER A 40 -6.47 12.77 0.71
CA SER A 40 -5.79 13.87 0.02
C SER A 40 -6.17 15.21 0.66
N TRP A 41 -5.16 16.03 0.96
CA TRP A 41 -5.32 17.44 1.30
C TRP A 41 -5.07 18.27 0.05
N ASP A 42 -6.02 19.14 -0.30
CA ASP A 42 -5.85 20.16 -1.33
C ASP A 42 -5.53 21.50 -0.64
N GLU A 43 -4.27 21.93 -0.68
CA GLU A 43 -3.85 23.20 -0.11
C GLU A 43 -4.23 24.34 -1.07
N VAL A 44 -5.25 25.13 -0.72
CA VAL A 44 -5.52 26.40 -1.39
C VAL A 44 -4.55 27.46 -0.88
N ASP A 45 -3.64 27.92 -1.75
CA ASP A 45 -2.76 29.05 -1.44
C ASP A 45 -3.62 30.34 -1.31
N PRO A 46 -3.68 31.00 -0.14
CA PRO A 46 -4.44 32.24 0.00
C PRO A 46 -3.74 33.37 -0.76
N SER A 47 -4.39 33.88 -1.80
CA SER A 47 -3.96 35.05 -2.59
C SER A 47 -3.91 36.35 -1.78
#